data_AF-D4V6Z3-F1
#
_entry.id   AF-D4V6Z3-F1
#
_cell.length_a   1.000
_cell.length_b   1.000
_cell.length_c   1.000
_cell.angle_alpha   90.00
_cell.angle_beta   90.00
_cell.angle_gamma   90.00
#
_symmetry.space_group_name_H-M   'P 1'
#
loop_
_entity.id
_entity.type
_entity.pdbx_description
1 polymer ?
#
loop_
_entity_poly.entity_id
_entity_poly.type
_entity_poly.pdbx_seq_one_letter_code
_entity_poly.pdbx_strand_id
1 'polypeptide(L)'
;MEDYKKKSVVDGDKEIVFSKAIKAGKRIYYLDVKKNRKDEMFLAITESKKIVSGEGDDSQVSFEKHKIFLYKEDFEKFMNGLQQAIQFIAEEQGPIEPHHTENEEQETTEDAHKPLSPNEIKIDIDF
;
A
#
# COMPACT_ATOMS: atom_id res chain seq x y z
N MET A 1 -28.78 5.70 -24.58
CA MET A 1 -28.72 4.41 -23.86
C MET A 1 -27.34 3.84 -24.11
N GLU A 2 -26.71 3.32 -23.06
CA GLU A 2 -25.36 2.71 -22.98
C GLU A 2 -24.24 3.57 -22.38
N ASP A 3 -24.34 3.75 -21.05
CA ASP A 3 -23.22 3.96 -20.14
C ASP A 3 -22.31 2.72 -20.10
N TYR A 4 -21.10 2.80 -20.67
CA TYR A 4 -20.07 1.79 -20.46
C TYR A 4 -19.21 2.12 -19.23
N LYS A 5 -19.64 1.53 -18.10
CA LYS A 5 -18.84 1.03 -16.95
C LYS A 5 -17.62 1.86 -16.51
N LYS A 6 -17.85 2.69 -15.49
CA LYS A 6 -16.86 2.98 -14.44
C LYS A 6 -16.60 1.67 -13.67
N LYS A 7 -15.60 0.90 -14.09
CA LYS A 7 -15.24 -0.38 -13.45
C LYS A 7 -14.65 -0.07 -12.07
N SER A 8 -15.45 -0.30 -11.04
CA SER A 8 -15.15 -0.01 -9.64
C SER A 8 -13.86 -0.69 -9.18
N VAL A 9 -13.02 0.07 -8.46
CA VAL A 9 -11.83 -0.38 -7.72
C VAL A 9 -12.15 -1.54 -6.75
N VAL A 10 -13.42 -1.73 -6.41
CA VAL A 10 -13.95 -2.73 -5.46
C VAL A 10 -13.83 -4.19 -5.91
N ASP A 11 -13.70 -4.48 -7.21
CA ASP A 11 -13.61 -5.88 -7.66
C ASP A 11 -12.26 -6.53 -7.32
N GLY A 12 -11.19 -5.73 -7.18
CA GLY A 12 -9.84 -6.24 -6.90
C GLY A 12 -9.61 -6.71 -5.46
N ASP A 13 -10.47 -6.29 -4.52
CA ASP A 13 -10.37 -6.65 -3.10
C ASP A 13 -11.08 -7.98 -2.79
N LYS A 14 -12.06 -8.38 -3.61
CA LYS A 14 -12.79 -9.65 -3.46
C LYS A 14 -11.93 -10.90 -3.71
N GLU A 15 -10.77 -10.75 -4.35
CA GLU A 15 -9.84 -11.84 -4.66
C GLU A 15 -8.66 -11.95 -3.68
N ILE A 16 -8.59 -11.08 -2.65
CA ILE A 16 -7.52 -11.12 -1.64
C ILE A 16 -7.82 -12.24 -0.63
N VAL A 17 -6.94 -13.25 -0.60
CA VAL A 17 -7.04 -14.39 0.34
C VAL A 17 -6.23 -14.18 1.62
N PHE A 18 -5.22 -13.31 1.57
CA PHE A 18 -4.42 -12.90 2.73
C PHE A 18 -3.88 -11.49 2.49
N SER A 19 -3.80 -10.68 3.53
CA SER A 19 -3.19 -9.36 3.47
C SER A 19 -2.38 -9.08 4.73
N LYS A 20 -1.20 -8.48 4.56
CA LYS A 20 -0.38 -7.96 5.64
C LYS A 20 0.05 -6.53 5.31
N ALA A 21 -0.28 -5.59 6.19
CA ALA A 21 0.22 -4.22 6.13
C ALA A 21 1.42 -4.06 7.08
N ILE A 22 2.45 -3.35 6.61
CA ILE A 22 3.68 -3.02 7.35
C ILE A 22 3.83 -1.50 7.31
N LYS A 23 3.64 -0.83 8.46
CA LYS A 23 3.85 0.62 8.59
C LYS A 23 5.34 0.90 8.79
N ALA A 24 5.87 1.89 8.09
CA ALA A 24 7.27 2.30 8.12
C ALA A 24 7.36 3.83 7.93
N GLY A 25 7.06 4.58 8.98
CA GLY A 25 6.97 6.05 8.94
C GLY A 25 5.96 6.52 7.89
N LYS A 26 6.39 7.35 6.94
CA LYS A 26 5.54 7.89 5.84
C LYS A 26 5.13 6.84 4.79
N ARG A 27 5.59 5.60 4.92
CA ARG A 27 5.31 4.50 3.98
C ARG A 27 4.49 3.40 4.65
N ILE A 28 3.62 2.78 3.86
CA ILE A 28 2.97 1.52 4.21
C ILE A 28 3.23 0.52 3.09
N TYR A 29 3.74 -0.65 3.43
CA TYR A 29 3.88 -1.77 2.50
C TYR A 29 2.72 -2.74 2.71
N TYR A 30 2.02 -3.08 1.63
CA TYR A 30 0.97 -4.08 1.60
C TYR A 30 1.48 -5.33 0.89
N LEU A 31 1.38 -6.48 1.56
CA LEU A 31 1.68 -7.80 1.03
C LEU A 31 0.37 -8.56 0.91
N ASP A 32 -0.24 -8.52 -0.29
CA ASP A 32 -1.51 -9.16 -0.55
C ASP A 32 -1.30 -10.46 -1.34
N VAL A 33 -1.84 -11.58 -0.85
CA VAL A 33 -1.98 -12.79 -1.64
C VAL A 33 -3.33 -12.75 -2.33
N LYS A 34 -3.32 -12.83 -3.66
CA LYS A 34 -4.52 -12.83 -4.49
C LYS A 34 -4.64 -14.13 -5.25
N LYS A 35 -5.87 -14.54 -5.58
CA LYS A 35 -6.14 -15.65 -6.48
C LYS A 35 -6.59 -15.15 -7.84
N ASN A 36 -6.05 -15.73 -8.91
CA ASN A 36 -6.60 -15.52 -10.24
C ASN A 36 -7.82 -16.43 -10.48
N ARG A 37 -8.43 -16.33 -11.67
CA ARG A 37 -9.60 -17.14 -12.07
C ARG A 37 -9.34 -18.65 -12.15
N LYS A 38 -8.07 -19.09 -12.11
CA LYS A 38 -7.65 -20.50 -12.12
C LYS A 38 -7.30 -21.02 -10.71
N ASP A 39 -7.69 -20.28 -9.67
CA ASP A 39 -7.31 -20.56 -8.27
C ASP A 39 -5.80 -20.51 -7.98
N GLU A 40 -4.99 -20.00 -8.92
CA GLU A 40 -3.55 -19.83 -8.69
C GLU A 40 -3.31 -18.57 -7.87
N MET A 41 -2.49 -18.71 -6.83
CA MET A 41 -2.13 -17.62 -5.94
C MET A 41 -0.89 -16.88 -6.42
N PHE A 42 -0.92 -15.55 -6.31
CA PHE A 42 0.21 -14.66 -6.58
C PHE A 42 0.26 -13.55 -5.54
N LEU A 43 1.42 -12.91 -5.39
CA LEU A 43 1.64 -11.83 -4.44
C LEU A 43 1.53 -10.48 -5.16
N ALA A 44 0.77 -9.56 -4.58
CA ALA A 44 0.79 -8.14 -4.94
C ALA A 44 1.48 -7.38 -3.82
N ILE A 45 2.66 -6.82 -4.10
CA ILE A 45 3.41 -5.99 -3.17
C ILE A 45 3.15 -4.54 -3.55
N THR A 46 2.63 -3.75 -2.61
CA THR A 46 2.36 -2.33 -2.83
C THR A 46 3.06 -1.47 -1.80
N GLU A 47 3.94 -0.58 -2.22
CA GLU A 47 4.37 0.57 -1.40
C GLU A 47 3.35 1.69 -1.57
N SER A 48 2.85 2.27 -0.48
CA SER A 48 2.05 3.49 -0.46
C SER A 48 2.78 4.54 0.38
N LYS A 49 3.23 5.62 -0.25
CA LYS A 49 3.97 6.71 0.37
C LYS A 49 3.07 7.93 0.53
N LYS A 50 2.93 8.43 1.76
CA LYS A 50 2.24 9.70 2.04
C LYS A 50 3.11 10.85 1.52
N ILE A 51 2.53 11.68 0.66
CA ILE A 51 3.10 12.91 0.15
C ILE A 51 2.29 14.07 0.73
N VAL A 52 2.97 15.02 1.37
CA VAL A 52 2.37 16.26 1.85
C VAL A 52 2.96 17.37 1.00
N SER A 53 2.09 18.10 0.30
CA SER A 53 2.45 19.22 -0.58
C SER A 53 1.83 20.51 -0.06
N GLY A 54 2.49 21.65 -0.25
CA GLY A 54 2.04 22.94 0.29
C GLY A 54 2.63 23.25 1.68
N GLU A 55 2.50 24.51 2.11
CA GLU A 55 2.99 25.00 3.40
C GLU A 55 1.82 25.59 4.22
N GLY A 56 1.82 25.38 5.53
CA GLY A 56 0.78 25.92 6.43
C GLY A 56 -0.61 25.31 6.24
N ASP A 57 -1.64 26.14 6.34
CA ASP A 57 -3.06 25.73 6.29
C ASP A 57 -3.50 25.16 4.94
N ASP A 58 -2.71 25.37 3.87
CA ASP A 58 -3.00 24.88 2.51
C ASP A 58 -2.35 23.51 2.22
N SER A 59 -1.92 22.78 3.25
CA SER A 59 -1.30 21.47 3.04
C SER A 59 -2.27 20.45 2.41
N GLN A 60 -1.83 19.81 1.33
CA GLN A 60 -2.54 18.74 0.63
C GLN A 60 -1.87 17.40 0.88
N VAL A 61 -2.66 16.41 1.30
CA VAL A 61 -2.19 15.03 1.48
C VAL A 61 -2.56 14.20 0.25
N SER A 62 -1.56 13.59 -0.36
CA SER A 62 -1.72 12.62 -1.45
C SER A 62 -0.92 11.35 -1.17
N PHE A 63 -1.19 10.27 -1.91
CA PHE A 63 -0.51 8.99 -1.74
C PHE A 63 0.04 8.50 -3.08
N GLU A 64 1.35 8.32 -3.13
CA GLU A 64 2.03 7.70 -4.28
C GLU A 64 2.12 6.20 -4.05
N LYS A 65 1.72 5.40 -5.05
CA LYS A 65 1.69 3.94 -4.94
C LYS A 65 2.57 3.28 -5.99
N HIS A 66 3.50 2.44 -5.55
CA HIS A 66 4.25 1.54 -6.41
C HIS A 66 3.75 0.12 -6.19
N LYS A 67 3.37 -0.57 -7.26
CA LYS A 67 2.81 -1.92 -7.19
C LYS A 67 3.56 -2.85 -8.11
N ILE A 68 3.95 -4.00 -7.58
CA ILE A 68 4.50 -5.12 -8.34
C ILE A 68 3.69 -6.38 -8.08
N PHE A 69 3.63 -7.25 -9.08
CA PHE A 69 3.04 -8.58 -8.97
C PHE A 69 4.14 -9.62 -9.09
N LEU A 70 4.12 -10.60 -8.21
CA LEU A 70 5.08 -11.69 -8.17
C LEU A 70 4.31 -13.02 -8.26
N TYR A 71 4.66 -13.83 -9.24
CA TYR A 71 4.03 -15.12 -9.50
C TYR A 71 4.85 -16.27 -8.89
N LYS A 72 4.18 -17.39 -8.62
CA LYS A 72 4.72 -18.50 -7.84
C LYS A 72 6.03 -19.07 -8.41
N GLU A 73 6.13 -19.15 -9.73
CA GLU A 73 7.30 -19.63 -10.48
C GLU A 73 8.56 -18.79 -10.26
N ASP A 74 8.40 -17.53 -9.85
CA ASP A 74 9.49 -16.58 -9.67
C ASP A 74 9.88 -16.35 -8.22
N PHE A 75 9.15 -16.91 -7.25
CA PHE A 75 9.33 -16.65 -5.81
C PHE A 75 10.77 -16.86 -5.36
N GLU A 76 11.35 -18.03 -5.69
CA GLU A 76 12.70 -18.37 -5.26
C GLU A 76 13.75 -17.43 -5.86
N LYS A 77 13.66 -17.16 -7.17
CA LYS A 77 14.60 -16.25 -7.86
C LYS A 77 14.51 -14.83 -7.31
N PHE A 78 13.29 -14.34 -7.09
CA PHE A 78 13.06 -13.01 -6.54
C PHE A 78 13.56 -12.89 -5.11
N MET A 79 13.25 -13.86 -4.23
CA MET A 79 13.71 -13.87 -2.84
C MET A 79 15.23 -13.90 -2.74
N ASN A 80 15.89 -14.73 -3.56
CA ASN A 80 17.35 -14.80 -3.59
C ASN A 80 17.97 -13.46 -4.03
N GLY A 81 17.45 -12.85 -5.11
CA GLY A 81 17.93 -11.55 -5.58
C GLY A 81 17.70 -10.43 -4.56
N LEU A 82 16.53 -10.43 -3.90
CA LEU A 82 16.19 -9.47 -2.85
C LEU A 82 17.13 -9.61 -1.65
N GLN A 83 17.38 -10.83 -1.17
CA GLN A 83 18.28 -11.08 -0.05
C GLN A 83 19.71 -10.67 -0.37
N GLN A 84 20.21 -10.97 -1.58
CA GLN A 84 21.54 -10.54 -2.01
C GLN A 84 21.67 -9.01 -2.04
N ALA A 85 20.65 -8.31 -2.55
CA ALA A 85 20.66 -6.84 -2.58
C ALA A 85 20.64 -6.24 -1.16
N ILE A 86 19.84 -6.79 -0.25
CA ILE A 86 19.80 -6.36 1.15
C ILE A 86 21.15 -6.62 1.83
N GLN A 87 21.74 -7.79 1.62
CA GLN A 87 23.04 -8.16 2.18
C GLN A 87 24.15 -7.21 1.71
N PHE A 88 24.18 -6.90 0.41
CA PHE A 88 25.13 -5.94 -0.15
C PHE A 88 25.02 -4.56 0.52
N ILE A 89 23.81 -4.06 0.75
CA ILE A 89 23.60 -2.79 1.46
C ILE A 89 24.13 -2.86 2.89
N ALA A 90 23.86 -3.96 3.61
CA ALA A 90 24.31 -4.14 4.99
C ALA A 90 25.84 -4.25 5.11
N GLU A 91 26.51 -4.84 4.12
CA GLU A 91 27.97 -4.91 4.08
C GLU A 91 28.60 -3.53 3.84
N GLU A 92 28.02 -2.73 2.95
CA GLU A 92 28.54 -1.40 2.61
C GLU A 92 28.23 -0.33 3.67
N GLN A 93 27.09 -0.42 4.36
CA GLN A 93 26.58 0.63 5.26
C GLN A 93 26.54 0.20 6.74
N GLY A 94 26.94 -1.03 7.05
CA GLY A 94 26.85 -1.60 8.39
C GLY A 94 25.52 -2.28 8.68
N PRO A 95 25.38 -2.95 9.85
CA PRO A 95 24.21 -3.73 10.18
C PRO A 95 22.95 -2.86 10.21
N ILE A 96 21.85 -3.41 9.69
CA ILE A 96 20.53 -2.76 9.70
C ILE A 96 20.03 -2.74 11.15
N GLU A 97 20.19 -1.62 11.84
CA GLU A 97 19.65 -1.47 13.19
C GLU A 97 18.11 -1.40 13.16
N PRO A 98 17.41 -2.07 14.09
CA PRO A 98 15.96 -1.96 14.20
C PRO A 98 15.60 -0.54 14.66
N HIS A 99 15.23 0.32 13.71
CA HIS A 99 14.64 1.61 14.03
C HIS A 99 13.23 1.42 14.59
N HIS A 100 13.13 1.36 15.91
CA HIS A 100 11.87 1.57 16.63
C HIS A 100 11.48 3.05 16.52
N THR A 101 10.68 3.41 15.53
CA THR A 101 10.03 4.73 15.48
C THR A 101 8.81 4.72 16.40
N GLU A 102 9.03 4.98 17.69
CA GLU A 102 7.95 5.16 18.68
C GLU A 102 7.41 6.60 18.74
N ASN A 103 7.86 7.54 17.89
CA ASN A 103 7.51 8.97 18.01
C ASN A 103 6.91 9.59 16.74
N GLU A 104 5.76 9.12 16.27
CA GLU A 104 4.85 9.91 15.40
C GLU A 104 3.36 9.71 15.76
N GLU A 105 3.05 9.53 17.05
CA GLU A 105 1.70 9.74 17.60
C GLU A 105 1.61 11.13 18.23
N GLN A 106 1.62 12.17 17.41
CA GLN A 106 1.12 13.49 17.79
C GLN A 106 0.76 14.27 16.53
N GLU A 107 -0.38 13.89 15.94
CA GLU A 107 -1.38 14.85 15.43
C GLU A 107 -2.67 14.11 15.09
N THR A 108 -3.71 14.44 15.87
CA THR A 108 -5.15 14.11 15.70
C THR A 108 -5.59 12.69 16.03
N THR A 109 -5.71 12.44 17.35
CA THR A 109 -6.78 11.63 17.91
C THR A 109 -8.13 12.28 17.57
N GLU A 110 -8.92 11.69 16.68
CA GLU A 110 -10.40 11.69 16.65
C GLU A 110 -10.90 11.11 15.31
N ASP A 111 -10.73 9.81 15.07
CA ASP A 111 -11.75 8.97 14.41
C ASP A 111 -11.38 7.48 14.41
N ALA A 112 -11.06 6.94 15.59
CA ALA A 112 -11.06 5.51 15.80
C ALA A 112 -12.42 5.14 16.42
N HIS A 113 -13.42 4.87 15.57
CA HIS A 113 -14.51 3.87 15.73
C HIS A 113 -15.76 4.25 14.94
N LYS A 114 -15.70 4.17 13.60
CA LYS A 114 -16.89 3.90 12.78
C LYS A 114 -16.52 3.19 11.48
N PRO A 115 -17.15 2.06 11.11
CA PRO A 115 -17.04 1.55 9.75
C PRO A 115 -17.73 2.56 8.82
N LEU A 116 -16.93 3.31 8.05
CA LEU A 116 -17.44 4.28 7.08
C LEU A 116 -18.07 3.52 5.90
N SER A 117 -19.39 3.70 5.75
CA SER A 117 -20.12 3.18 4.60
C SER A 117 -19.73 3.97 3.34
N PRO A 118 -19.62 3.36 2.15
CA PRO A 118 -19.08 4.01 0.95
C PRO A 118 -19.93 5.13 0.33
N ASN A 119 -21.04 5.54 0.96
CA ASN A 119 -22.09 6.32 0.31
C ASN A 119 -22.09 7.84 0.59
N GLU A 120 -21.12 8.39 1.33
CA GLU A 120 -21.22 9.79 1.80
C GLU A 120 -20.32 10.82 1.11
N ILE A 121 -19.51 10.46 0.11
CA ILE A 121 -18.70 11.45 -0.61
C ILE A 121 -19.47 11.93 -1.86
N LYS A 122 -20.38 12.87 -1.66
CA LYS A 122 -20.91 13.72 -2.75
C LYS A 122 -20.13 15.03 -2.73
N ILE A 123 -19.30 15.23 -3.74
CA ILE A 123 -18.63 16.51 -4.01
C ILE A 123 -19.45 17.16 -5.13
N ASP A 124 -20.17 18.23 -4.82
CA ASP A 124 -20.83 19.07 -5.82
C ASP A 124 -19.75 19.93 -6.49
N ILE A 125 -19.56 19.72 -7.79
CA ILE A 125 -18.80 20.61 -8.67
C ILE A 125 -19.74 20.96 -9.82
N ASP A 126 -20.25 22.19 -9.79
CA ASP A 126 -21.03 22.78 -10.89
C ASP A 126 -20.10 23.10 -12.07
N PHE A 127 -20.56 22.76 -13.29
CA PHE A 127 -19.89 22.99 -14.58
C PHE A 127 -20.15 24.40 -15.13
#